data_AF-A0A7C7YIM7-F1
#
_entry.id   AF-A0A7C7YIM7-F1
#
_cell.length_a   1.000
_cell.length_b   1.000
_cell.length_c   1.000
_cell.angle_alpha   90.00
_cell.angle_beta   90.00
_cell.angle_gamma   90.00
#
_symmetry.space_group_name_H-M   'P 1'
#
loop_
_entity.id
_entity.type
_entity.pdbx_description
1 polymer ?
#
loop_
_entity_poly.entity_id
_entity_poly.type
_entity_poly.pdbx_seq_one_letter_code
_entity_poly.pdbx_strand_id
1 'polypeptide(L)'
;MSDSTTPFSRNRNQRRRTPRPPPQISTNDFERAALRHLDRYPCSTAGLRAVLERRAQRSHAHHGGDPAEAEALIEATLSRMHEQGLLDDRSYGQALARRLRTRGGSLRRIAVRLHEKGIASHLRAEVLEEAGGDEAELKAARTYARRRGLGVHRRGPDPGLLAPMELAQDDESQAHAESQR
;
A
#
# COMPACT_ATOMS: atom_id res chain seq x y z
N MET A 1 44.07 -7.52 -40.39
CA MET A 1 42.83 -7.87 -39.67
C MET A 1 42.51 -6.71 -38.75
N SER A 2 41.70 -5.78 -39.22
CA SER A 2 41.35 -4.54 -38.56
C SER A 2 39.89 -4.61 -38.13
N ASP A 3 39.64 -4.99 -36.88
CA ASP A 3 38.30 -5.02 -36.30
C ASP A 3 37.86 -3.60 -35.93
N SER A 4 37.03 -3.02 -36.79
CA SER A 4 36.28 -1.80 -36.54
C SER A 4 35.25 -2.05 -35.44
N THR A 5 35.61 -1.83 -34.18
CA THR A 5 34.63 -1.80 -33.08
C THR A 5 33.91 -0.44 -33.11
N THR A 6 32.74 -0.40 -33.74
CA THR A 6 31.84 0.76 -33.68
C THR A 6 31.14 0.77 -32.32
N PRO A 7 31.26 1.81 -31.47
CA PRO A 7 30.50 1.84 -30.23
C PRO A 7 29.03 2.07 -30.55
N PHE A 8 28.17 1.15 -30.10
CA PHE A 8 26.72 1.25 -30.17
C PHE A 8 26.27 2.47 -29.34
N SER A 9 26.11 3.61 -29.99
CA SER A 9 25.55 4.82 -29.36
C SER A 9 24.11 4.51 -28.95
N ARG A 10 23.90 4.20 -27.67
CA ARG A 10 22.57 4.19 -27.06
C ARG A 10 22.04 5.61 -27.09
N ASN A 11 21.38 5.96 -28.19
CA ASN A 11 20.66 7.21 -28.33
C ASN A 11 19.49 7.20 -27.34
N ARG A 12 19.78 7.53 -26.08
CA ARG A 12 18.82 7.74 -24.98
C ARG A 12 18.11 9.08 -25.13
N ASN A 13 17.88 9.52 -26.36
CA ASN A 13 17.11 10.71 -26.64
C ASN A 13 15.61 10.36 -26.55
N GLN A 14 15.20 10.02 -25.33
CA GLN A 14 13.83 10.10 -24.87
C GLN A 14 13.46 11.58 -24.99
N ARG A 15 12.92 11.96 -26.15
CA ARG A 15 12.24 13.25 -26.33
C ARG A 15 11.32 13.40 -25.12
N ARG A 16 11.68 14.30 -24.20
CA ARG A 16 10.89 14.61 -23.01
C ARG A 16 9.54 15.07 -23.53
N ARG A 17 8.56 14.18 -23.55
CA ARG A 17 7.19 14.53 -23.96
C ARG A 17 6.77 15.64 -23.02
N THR A 18 6.55 16.83 -23.56
CA THR A 18 5.99 17.92 -22.78
C THR A 18 4.66 17.42 -22.18
N PRO A 19 4.40 17.67 -20.89
CA PRO A 19 3.15 17.24 -20.28
C PRO A 19 1.99 17.81 -21.08
N ARG A 20 1.08 16.95 -21.57
CA ARG A 20 -0.15 17.41 -22.21
C ARG A 20 -0.98 18.13 -21.15
N PRO A 21 -1.63 19.27 -21.48
CA PRO A 21 -2.52 19.93 -20.54
C PRO A 21 -3.63 18.96 -20.10
N PRO A 22 -4.11 19.06 -18.84
CA PRO A 22 -5.24 18.27 -18.41
C PRO A 22 -6.45 18.58 -19.30
N PRO A 23 -7.27 17.57 -19.67
CA PRO A 23 -8.50 17.84 -20.39
C PRO A 23 -9.47 18.64 -19.51
N GLN A 24 -10.35 19.41 -20.15
CA GLN A 24 -11.44 20.08 -19.46
C GLN A 24 -12.40 19.06 -18.85
N ILE A 25 -12.96 19.39 -17.69
CA ILE A 25 -13.95 18.55 -17.03
C ILE A 25 -15.23 18.51 -17.85
N SER A 26 -15.79 17.32 -17.96
CA SER A 26 -17.10 17.06 -18.56
C SER A 26 -17.58 15.69 -18.09
N THR A 27 -18.87 15.41 -18.23
CA THR A 27 -19.45 14.10 -17.90
C THR A 27 -18.69 12.96 -18.59
N ASN A 28 -18.46 13.07 -19.90
CA ASN A 28 -17.76 12.03 -20.66
C ASN A 28 -16.30 11.85 -20.18
N ASP A 29 -15.62 12.93 -19.81
CA ASP A 29 -14.24 12.83 -19.32
C ASP A 29 -14.16 12.10 -17.98
N PHE A 30 -15.08 12.38 -17.04
CA PHE A 30 -15.13 11.68 -15.76
C PHE A 30 -15.54 10.22 -15.90
N GLU A 31 -16.51 9.90 -16.74
CA GLU A 31 -16.89 8.51 -17.03
C GLU A 31 -15.71 7.73 -17.59
N ARG A 32 -15.02 8.26 -18.61
CA ARG A 32 -13.84 7.60 -19.18
C ARG A 32 -12.72 7.46 -18.16
N ALA A 33 -12.51 8.46 -17.31
CA ALA A 33 -11.51 8.40 -16.25
C ALA A 33 -11.86 7.35 -15.19
N ALA A 34 -13.14 7.25 -14.81
CA ALA A 34 -13.66 6.28 -13.86
C ALA A 34 -13.53 4.85 -14.40
N LEU A 35 -14.02 4.59 -15.61
CA LEU A 35 -13.90 3.28 -16.27
C LEU A 35 -12.46 2.82 -16.36
N ARG A 36 -11.55 3.69 -16.81
CA ARG A 36 -10.12 3.38 -16.87
C ARG A 36 -9.50 3.11 -15.49
N HIS A 37 -10.01 3.76 -14.44
CA HIS A 37 -9.53 3.52 -13.08
C HIS A 37 -10.00 2.15 -12.57
N LEU A 38 -11.30 1.88 -12.70
CA LEU A 38 -11.94 0.66 -12.20
C LEU A 38 -11.46 -0.60 -12.95
N ASP A 39 -11.15 -0.49 -14.24
CA ASP A 39 -10.55 -1.58 -15.03
C ASP A 39 -9.22 -2.07 -14.43
N ARG A 40 -8.44 -1.16 -13.83
CA ARG A 40 -7.10 -1.48 -13.29
C ARG A 40 -7.08 -1.68 -11.78
N TYR A 41 -7.89 -0.92 -11.05
CA TYR A 41 -7.81 -0.84 -9.61
C TYR A 41 -9.20 -0.96 -8.98
N PRO A 42 -9.47 -2.00 -8.18
CA PRO A 42 -10.65 -2.01 -7.34
C PRO A 42 -10.53 -0.90 -6.30
N CYS A 43 -11.59 -0.10 -6.14
CA CYS A 43 -11.66 0.95 -5.14
C CYS A 43 -13.06 1.06 -4.55
N SER A 44 -13.16 1.73 -3.40
CA SER A 44 -14.43 2.17 -2.84
C SER A 44 -14.97 3.40 -3.56
N THR A 45 -16.23 3.73 -3.33
CA THR A 45 -16.88 4.95 -3.83
C THR A 45 -16.13 6.20 -3.37
N ALA A 46 -15.73 6.28 -2.10
CA ALA A 46 -14.90 7.37 -1.59
C ALA A 46 -13.51 7.42 -2.26
N GLY A 47 -12.94 6.26 -2.59
CA GLY A 47 -11.68 6.18 -3.32
C GLY A 47 -11.78 6.73 -4.73
N LEU A 48 -12.85 6.37 -5.47
CA LEU A 48 -13.11 6.89 -6.81
C LEU A 48 -13.41 8.38 -6.80
N ARG A 49 -14.23 8.84 -5.85
CA ARG A 49 -14.49 10.27 -5.61
C ARG A 49 -13.18 11.05 -5.52
N ALA A 50 -12.28 10.63 -4.64
CA ALA A 50 -10.99 11.31 -4.45
C ALA A 50 -10.12 11.31 -5.72
N VAL A 51 -10.24 10.30 -6.60
CA VAL A 51 -9.57 10.28 -7.91
C VAL A 51 -10.13 11.35 -8.84
N LEU A 52 -11.45 11.48 -8.90
CA LEU A 52 -12.14 12.45 -9.73
C LEU A 52 -11.96 13.88 -9.20
N GLU A 53 -12.00 14.10 -7.89
CA GLU A 53 -11.70 15.39 -7.25
C GLU A 53 -10.29 15.87 -7.59
N ARG A 54 -9.26 15.01 -7.43
CA ARG A 54 -7.88 15.34 -7.83
C ARG A 54 -7.76 15.63 -9.32
N ARG A 55 -8.64 15.07 -10.14
CA ARG A 55 -8.68 15.35 -11.59
C ARG A 55 -9.32 16.71 -11.85
N ALA A 56 -10.46 17.01 -11.22
CA ALA A 56 -11.12 18.30 -11.29
C ALA A 56 -10.19 19.44 -10.85
N GLN A 57 -9.53 19.29 -9.70
CA GLN A 57 -8.56 20.26 -9.18
C GLN A 57 -7.45 20.56 -10.20
N ARG A 58 -6.90 19.54 -10.86
CA ARG A 58 -5.88 19.73 -11.91
C ARG A 58 -6.42 20.44 -13.14
N SER A 59 -7.66 20.16 -13.54
CA SER A 59 -8.32 20.86 -14.64
C SER A 59 -8.58 22.32 -14.28
N HIS A 60 -9.16 22.59 -13.12
CA HIS A 60 -9.46 23.95 -12.66
C HIS A 60 -8.20 24.80 -12.49
N ALA A 61 -7.10 24.21 -12.00
CA ALA A 61 -5.82 24.91 -11.91
C ALA A 61 -5.29 25.37 -13.29
N HIS A 62 -5.71 24.73 -14.39
CA HIS A 62 -5.26 25.07 -15.74
C HIS A 62 -6.28 25.91 -16.52
N HIS A 63 -7.57 25.60 -16.39
CA HIS A 63 -8.65 26.19 -17.22
C HIS A 63 -9.59 27.11 -16.45
N GLY A 64 -9.46 27.19 -15.12
CA GLY A 64 -10.52 27.72 -14.25
C GLY A 64 -11.70 26.75 -14.15
N GLY A 65 -12.73 27.15 -13.41
CA GLY A 65 -13.97 26.38 -13.24
C GLY A 65 -14.57 26.52 -11.85
N ASP A 66 -15.83 26.10 -11.72
CA ASP A 66 -16.58 26.13 -10.48
C ASP A 66 -16.45 24.78 -9.74
N PRO A 67 -15.97 24.77 -8.48
CA PRO A 67 -15.99 23.58 -7.65
C PRO A 67 -17.35 22.88 -7.56
N ALA A 68 -18.46 23.63 -7.57
CA ALA A 68 -19.82 23.07 -7.47
C ALA A 68 -20.22 22.29 -8.74
N GLU A 69 -19.82 22.78 -9.93
CA GLU A 69 -20.01 22.05 -11.19
C GLU A 69 -19.26 20.72 -11.17
N ALA A 70 -18.01 20.73 -10.72
CA ALA A 70 -17.22 19.51 -10.60
C ALA A 70 -17.85 18.50 -9.63
N GLU A 71 -18.36 18.97 -8.48
CA GLU A 71 -19.04 18.11 -7.51
C GLU A 71 -20.28 17.44 -8.09
N ALA A 72 -21.15 18.20 -8.78
CA ALA A 72 -22.33 17.64 -9.45
C ALA A 72 -21.97 16.57 -10.50
N LEU A 73 -20.92 16.82 -11.31
CA LEU A 73 -20.43 15.86 -12.29
C LEU A 73 -19.85 14.60 -11.63
N ILE A 74 -19.18 14.74 -10.49
CA ILE A 74 -18.66 13.61 -9.71
C ILE A 74 -19.81 12.76 -9.19
N GLU A 75 -20.82 13.35 -8.56
CA GLU A 75 -21.98 12.61 -8.03
C GLU A 75 -22.72 11.85 -9.13
N ALA A 76 -22.96 12.49 -10.27
CA ALA A 76 -23.60 11.85 -11.42
C ALA A 76 -22.77 10.66 -11.93
N THR A 77 -21.44 10.81 -11.99
CA THR A 77 -20.54 9.72 -12.40
C THR A 77 -20.57 8.58 -11.40
N LEU A 78 -20.48 8.85 -10.09
CA LEU A 78 -20.51 7.83 -9.05
C LEU A 78 -21.83 7.05 -9.05
N SER A 79 -22.95 7.75 -9.19
CA SER A 79 -24.29 7.14 -9.28
C SER A 79 -24.37 6.18 -10.47
N ARG A 80 -23.91 6.61 -11.64
CA ARG A 80 -23.87 5.76 -12.84
C ARG A 80 -22.97 4.53 -12.66
N MET A 81 -21.81 4.67 -12.02
CA MET A 81 -20.92 3.53 -11.75
C MET A 81 -21.54 2.53 -10.75
N HIS A 82 -22.35 3.01 -9.80
CA HIS A 82 -23.13 2.15 -8.90
C HIS A 82 -24.25 1.41 -9.64
N GLU A 83 -25.02 2.10 -10.46
CA GLU A 83 -26.10 1.50 -11.27
C GLU A 83 -25.57 0.40 -12.21
N GLN A 84 -24.36 0.59 -12.73
CA GLN A 84 -23.67 -0.40 -13.57
C GLN A 84 -23.06 -1.57 -12.78
N GLY A 85 -23.14 -1.56 -11.45
CA GLY A 85 -22.54 -2.58 -10.58
C GLY A 85 -21.01 -2.56 -10.55
N LEU A 86 -20.38 -1.48 -11.03
CA LEU A 86 -18.93 -1.32 -11.04
C LEU A 86 -18.39 -0.84 -9.68
N LEU A 87 -19.27 -0.26 -8.85
CA LEU A 87 -18.98 0.12 -7.47
C LEU A 87 -19.86 -0.68 -6.51
N ASP A 88 -19.20 -1.37 -5.59
CA ASP A 88 -19.81 -2.04 -4.45
C ASP A 88 -18.87 -1.97 -3.25
N ASP A 89 -19.16 -1.05 -2.33
CA ASP A 89 -18.37 -0.82 -1.12
C ASP A 89 -18.40 -2.01 -0.16
N ARG A 90 -19.49 -2.79 -0.13
CA ARG A 90 -19.60 -3.98 0.71
C ARG A 90 -18.66 -5.06 0.17
N SER A 91 -18.77 -5.39 -1.12
CA SER A 91 -17.91 -6.39 -1.76
C SER A 91 -16.43 -5.99 -1.71
N TYR A 92 -16.12 -4.71 -1.93
CA TYR A 92 -14.77 -4.18 -1.78
C TYR A 92 -14.27 -4.33 -0.33
N GLY A 93 -15.10 -3.98 0.66
CA GLY A 93 -14.78 -4.11 2.09
C GLY A 93 -14.47 -5.55 2.49
N GLN A 94 -15.32 -6.49 2.09
CA GLN A 94 -15.12 -7.92 2.33
C GLN A 94 -13.82 -8.43 1.69
N ALA A 95 -13.54 -8.05 0.45
CA ALA A 95 -12.30 -8.43 -0.24
C ALA A 95 -11.06 -7.88 0.48
N LEU A 96 -11.11 -6.63 0.94
CA LEU A 96 -10.04 -6.01 1.71
C LEU A 96 -9.85 -6.72 3.07
N ALA A 97 -10.92 -7.05 3.77
CA ALA A 97 -10.89 -7.78 5.03
C ALA A 97 -10.24 -9.17 4.85
N ARG A 98 -10.67 -9.96 3.85
CA ARG A 98 -10.06 -11.26 3.51
C ARG A 98 -8.56 -11.13 3.22
N ARG A 99 -8.17 -10.13 2.42
CA ARG A 99 -6.76 -9.86 2.11
C ARG A 99 -5.93 -9.50 3.34
N LEU A 100 -6.50 -8.77 4.29
CA LEU A 100 -5.81 -8.43 5.53
C LEU A 100 -5.72 -9.62 6.48
N ARG A 101 -6.80 -10.42 6.60
CA ARG A 101 -6.83 -11.66 7.40
C ARG A 101 -5.76 -12.66 6.98
N THR A 102 -5.65 -12.93 5.68
CA THR A 102 -4.60 -13.82 5.12
C THR A 102 -3.17 -13.34 5.41
N ARG A 103 -3.01 -12.06 5.75
CA ARG A 103 -1.74 -11.42 6.10
C ARG A 103 -1.57 -11.22 7.62
N GLY A 104 -2.43 -11.83 8.43
CA GLY A 104 -2.41 -11.70 9.89
C GLY A 104 -2.86 -10.31 10.37
N GLY A 105 -3.83 -9.69 9.71
CA GLY A 105 -4.45 -8.46 10.18
C GLY A 105 -5.49 -8.74 11.28
N SER A 106 -5.41 -8.01 12.38
CA SER A 106 -6.44 -8.00 13.44
C SER A 106 -7.74 -7.32 12.97
N LEU A 107 -8.86 -7.60 13.64
CA LEU A 107 -10.11 -6.89 13.42
C LEU A 107 -9.94 -5.37 13.54
N ARG A 108 -9.23 -4.91 14.58
CA ARG A 108 -8.95 -3.47 14.77
C ARG A 108 -8.21 -2.88 13.57
N ARG A 109 -7.23 -3.59 13.02
CA ARG A 109 -6.51 -3.14 11.83
C ARG A 109 -7.40 -3.11 10.61
N ILE A 110 -8.30 -4.10 10.45
CA ILE A 110 -9.28 -4.13 9.36
C ILE A 110 -10.23 -2.94 9.47
N ALA A 111 -10.76 -2.66 10.67
CA ALA A 111 -11.67 -1.54 10.92
C ALA A 111 -11.05 -0.20 10.51
N VAL A 112 -9.80 0.04 10.93
CA VAL A 112 -9.05 1.25 10.54
C VAL A 112 -8.88 1.32 9.02
N ARG A 113 -8.53 0.22 8.36
CA ARG A 113 -8.36 0.20 6.90
C ARG A 113 -9.67 0.42 6.14
N LEU A 114 -10.79 -0.10 6.61
CA LEU A 114 -12.09 0.16 6.00
C LEU A 114 -12.49 1.62 6.17
N HIS A 115 -12.24 2.19 7.35
CA HIS A 115 -12.46 3.62 7.61
C HIS A 115 -11.59 4.51 6.72
N GLU A 116 -10.29 4.22 6.59
CA GLU A 116 -9.38 4.93 5.67
C GLU A 116 -9.85 4.88 4.20
N LYS A 117 -10.58 3.82 3.82
CA LYS A 117 -11.16 3.69 2.48
C LYS A 117 -12.55 4.33 2.36
N GLY A 118 -13.03 5.00 3.39
CA GLY A 118 -14.32 5.71 3.37
C GLY A 118 -15.53 4.79 3.31
N ILE A 119 -15.40 3.52 3.70
CA ILE A 119 -16.54 2.59 3.76
C ILE A 119 -17.48 3.05 4.88
N ALA A 120 -18.78 3.12 4.59
CA ALA A 120 -19.81 3.58 5.53
C ALA A 120 -19.83 2.74 6.83
N SER A 121 -20.18 3.37 7.96
CA SER A 121 -20.11 2.75 9.29
C SER A 121 -20.90 1.44 9.40
N HIS A 122 -22.11 1.37 8.85
CA HIS A 122 -22.94 0.16 8.84
C HIS A 122 -22.26 -0.98 8.07
N LEU A 123 -21.79 -0.73 6.85
CA LEU A 123 -21.04 -1.72 6.06
C LEU A 123 -19.76 -2.17 6.76
N ARG A 124 -19.05 -1.26 7.44
CA ARG A 124 -17.87 -1.67 8.23
C ARG A 124 -18.23 -2.64 9.34
N ALA A 125 -19.35 -2.41 10.03
CA ALA A 125 -19.80 -3.29 11.11
C ALA A 125 -20.11 -4.69 10.56
N GLU A 126 -20.87 -4.77 9.46
CA GLU A 126 -21.18 -6.03 8.77
C GLU A 126 -19.91 -6.77 8.33
N VAL A 127 -18.98 -6.08 7.65
CA VAL A 127 -17.73 -6.67 7.17
C VAL A 127 -16.85 -7.16 8.32
N LEU A 128 -16.85 -6.47 9.47
CA LEU A 128 -16.07 -6.86 10.65
C LEU A 128 -16.68 -8.08 11.35
N GLU A 129 -18.00 -8.15 11.44
CA GLU A 129 -18.72 -9.31 11.97
C GLU A 129 -18.43 -10.54 11.11
N GLU A 130 -18.53 -10.42 9.79
CA GLU A 130 -18.19 -11.48 8.83
C GLU A 130 -16.70 -11.87 8.86
N ALA A 131 -15.80 -10.93 9.18
CA ALA A 131 -14.37 -11.17 9.27
C ALA A 131 -13.98 -12.06 10.48
N GLY A 132 -14.94 -12.40 11.35
CA GLY A 132 -14.89 -13.51 12.30
C GLY A 132 -14.43 -13.13 13.71
N GLY A 133 -14.74 -14.01 14.67
CA GLY A 133 -14.45 -13.84 16.10
C GLY A 133 -13.09 -14.41 16.56
N ASP A 134 -13.03 -14.83 17.82
CA ASP A 134 -11.79 -15.14 18.54
C ASP A 134 -10.86 -16.14 17.83
N GLU A 135 -11.40 -17.22 17.26
CA GLU A 135 -10.59 -18.21 16.53
C GLU A 135 -9.95 -17.61 15.26
N ALA A 136 -10.70 -16.78 14.53
CA ALA A 136 -10.16 -16.07 13.37
C ALA A 136 -9.09 -15.05 13.78
N GLU A 137 -9.26 -14.41 14.95
CA GLU A 137 -8.29 -13.49 15.53
C GLU A 137 -7.00 -14.22 15.94
N LEU A 138 -7.11 -15.37 16.61
CA LEU A 138 -5.97 -16.23 16.99
C LEU A 138 -5.21 -16.71 15.74
N LYS A 139 -5.93 -17.15 14.70
CA LYS A 139 -5.33 -17.54 13.42
C LYS A 139 -4.58 -16.38 12.76
N ALA A 140 -5.16 -15.18 12.77
CA ALA A 140 -4.50 -13.98 12.25
C ALA A 140 -3.25 -13.62 13.06
N ALA A 141 -3.31 -13.69 14.39
CA ALA A 141 -2.18 -13.44 15.28
C ALA A 141 -1.03 -14.41 15.04
N ARG A 142 -1.30 -15.72 14.91
CA ARG A 142 -0.30 -16.74 14.55
C ARG A 142 0.36 -16.44 13.20
N THR A 143 -0.44 -16.09 12.20
CA THR A 143 0.05 -15.70 10.87
C THR A 143 0.96 -14.47 10.95
N TYR A 144 0.56 -13.48 11.73
CA TYR A 144 1.34 -12.26 11.96
C TYR A 144 2.69 -12.57 12.62
N ALA A 145 2.67 -13.35 13.70
CA ALA A 145 3.87 -13.74 14.45
C ALA A 145 4.87 -14.51 13.58
N ARG A 146 4.39 -15.47 12.78
CA ARG A 146 5.23 -16.21 11.82
C ARG A 146 5.86 -15.29 10.78
N ARG A 147 5.07 -14.38 10.18
CA ARG A 147 5.56 -13.46 9.15
C ARG A 147 6.58 -12.46 9.71
N ARG A 148 6.37 -11.99 10.94
CA ARG A 148 7.24 -11.00 11.59
C ARG A 148 8.42 -11.63 12.33
N GLY A 149 8.47 -12.95 12.44
CA GLY A 149 9.50 -13.66 13.20
C GLY A 149 9.48 -13.30 14.68
N LEU A 150 8.29 -13.30 15.29
CA LEU A 150 8.14 -13.02 16.72
C LEU A 150 8.31 -14.31 17.54
N GLY A 151 8.93 -14.19 18.71
CA GLY A 151 9.13 -15.30 19.65
C GLY A 151 9.76 -16.52 19.00
N VAL A 152 9.13 -17.68 19.16
CA VAL A 152 9.53 -18.98 18.57
C VAL A 152 9.71 -18.96 17.04
N HIS A 153 9.17 -17.96 16.35
CA HIS A 153 9.32 -17.82 14.91
C HIS A 153 10.47 -16.89 14.49
N ARG A 154 11.28 -16.39 15.44
CA ARG A 154 12.42 -15.53 15.16
C ARG A 154 13.40 -16.20 14.21
N ARG A 155 13.87 -15.43 13.23
CA ARG A 155 14.92 -15.83 12.30
C ARG A 155 16.22 -15.16 12.74
N GLY A 156 17.20 -15.95 13.15
CA GLY A 156 18.49 -15.47 13.68
C GLY A 156 18.85 -16.17 15.00
N PRO A 157 20.09 -15.99 15.50
CA PRO A 157 20.53 -16.59 16.75
C PRO A 157 19.61 -16.14 17.89
N ASP A 158 19.21 -17.08 18.75
CA ASP A 158 18.52 -16.74 19.98
C ASP A 158 19.48 -15.95 20.88
N PRO A 159 19.18 -14.70 21.27
CA PRO A 159 20.07 -13.95 22.16
C PRO A 159 20.26 -14.61 23.52
N GLY A 160 19.41 -15.58 23.91
CA GLY A 160 19.64 -16.44 25.08
C GLY A 160 20.64 -17.59 24.85
N LEU A 161 21.01 -17.86 23.59
CA LEU A 161 22.00 -18.87 23.17
C LEU A 161 23.25 -18.25 22.51
N LEU A 162 23.35 -16.92 22.45
CA LEU A 162 24.65 -16.29 22.22
C LEU A 162 25.51 -16.64 23.43
N ALA A 163 26.46 -17.54 23.21
CA ALA A 163 27.38 -18.10 24.20
C ALA A 163 27.88 -17.02 25.18
N PRO A 164 28.14 -17.39 26.46
CA PRO A 164 28.79 -16.48 27.38
C PRO A 164 30.00 -15.88 26.66
N MET A 165 30.09 -14.54 26.65
CA MET A 165 31.34 -13.85 26.37
C MET A 165 32.40 -14.61 27.15
N GLU A 166 33.26 -15.34 26.44
CA GLU A 166 34.54 -15.75 27.00
C GLU A 166 35.12 -14.44 27.51
N LEU A 167 35.09 -14.29 28.84
CA LEU A 167 35.90 -13.35 29.56
C LEU A 167 37.27 -13.53 28.93
N ALA A 168 37.70 -12.52 28.16
CA ALA A 168 39.08 -12.37 27.81
C ALA A 168 39.80 -12.52 29.15
N GLN A 169 40.44 -13.67 29.32
CA GLN A 169 41.29 -13.92 30.46
C GLN A 169 42.38 -12.87 30.29
N ASP A 170 42.31 -11.84 31.13
CA ASP A 170 43.45 -10.98 31.38
C ASP A 170 44.59 -11.93 31.72
N ASP A 171 45.51 -12.09 30.77
CA ASP A 171 46.72 -12.88 30.92
C ASP A 171 47.69 -12.07 31.80
N GLU A 172 47.25 -11.75 33.01
CA GLU A 172 48.10 -11.45 34.15
C GLU A 172 48.63 -12.78 34.69
N SER A 173 49.71 -13.27 34.08
CA SER A 173 50.66 -14.10 34.84
C SER A 173 52.11 -13.82 34.43
N GLN A 174 52.60 -12.75 35.06
CA GLN A 174 53.74 -12.77 35.97
C GLN A 174 55.15 -13.16 35.47
N ALA A 175 56.04 -12.23 35.83
CA ALA A 175 57.29 -12.44 36.57
C ALA A 175 58.60 -12.44 35.77
N HIS A 176 59.35 -11.37 36.01
CA HIS A 176 60.71 -11.41 36.55
C HIS A 176 61.51 -12.71 36.34
N ALA A 177 62.44 -12.65 35.39
CA ALA A 177 63.75 -13.26 35.50
C ALA A 177 64.75 -12.27 34.88
N GLU A 178 65.40 -11.46 35.70
CA GLU A 178 66.82 -11.61 36.01
C GLU A 178 67.76 -11.03 34.94
N SER A 179 68.31 -9.85 35.29
CA SER A 179 69.76 -9.60 35.33
C SER A 179 70.62 -10.20 34.20
N GLN A 180 71.15 -9.31 33.33
CA GLN A 180 72.55 -9.21 32.87
C GLN A 180 72.64 -8.71 31.40
N ARG A 181 72.87 -7.41 31.21
CA ARG A 181 74.15 -6.83 30.74
C ARG A 181 74.04 -5.32 30.57
#